data_AF-T0ZMT7-F1
#
_entry.id   AF-T0ZMT7-F1
#
_cell.length_a   1.000
_cell.length_b   1.000
_cell.length_c   1.000
_cell.angle_alpha   90.00
_cell.angle_beta   90.00
_cell.angle_gamma   90.00
#
_symmetry.space_group_name_H-M   'P 1'
#
loop_
_entity.id
_entity.type
_entity.pdbx_description
1 polymer ?
#
loop_
_entity_poly.entity_id
_entity_poly.type
_entity_poly.pdbx_seq_one_letter_code
_entity_poly.pdbx_strand_id
1 'polypeptide(L)' 'MAFTDDRTPDTVDEIWFLEHPPVYTQGLNGRREHVLDPGAIPVIQVDRGGQITYHG' A
#
# COMPACT_ATOMS: atom_id res chain seq x y z
N MET A 1 -3.54 4.23 -9.88
CA MET A 1 -2.31 5.03 -9.68
C MET A 1 -1.90 5.58 -11.03
N ALA A 2 -1.70 6.89 -11.21
CA ALA A 2 -1.48 7.50 -12.53
C ALA A 2 -0.41 6.78 -13.39
N PHE A 3 0.75 6.42 -12.82
CA PHE A 3 1.79 5.69 -13.57
C PHE A 3 1.30 4.35 -14.13
N THR A 4 0.68 3.50 -13.30
CA THR A 4 0.18 2.18 -13.73
C THR A 4 -0.97 2.32 -14.72
N ASP A 5 -1.85 3.28 -14.49
CA ASP A 5 -3.06 3.52 -15.30
C ASP A 5 -2.70 4.04 -16.71
N ASP A 6 -1.57 4.77 -16.84
CA ASP A 6 -1.11 5.39 -18.08
C ASP A 6 -0.06 4.55 -18.85
N ARG A 7 0.23 3.30 -18.42
CA ARG A 7 1.24 2.45 -19.09
C ARG A 7 0.80 2.09 -20.51
N THR A 8 1.76 2.16 -21.43
CA THR A 8 1.64 1.68 -22.81
C THR A 8 2.58 0.50 -23.05
N PRO A 9 2.46 -0.24 -24.17
CA PRO A 9 3.42 -1.29 -24.52
C PRO A 9 4.89 -0.83 -24.62
N ASP A 10 5.11 0.47 -24.87
CA ASP A 10 6.45 1.07 -25.01
C ASP A 10 6.99 1.62 -23.68
N THR A 11 6.21 1.58 -22.59
CA THR A 11 6.63 2.06 -21.27
C THR A 11 7.64 1.10 -20.65
N VAL A 12 8.87 1.58 -20.44
CA VAL A 12 9.97 0.83 -19.79
C VAL A 12 9.62 0.42 -18.36
N ASP A 13 10.16 -0.73 -17.95
CA ASP A 13 10.01 -1.21 -16.57
C ASP A 13 10.84 -0.39 -15.59
N GLU A 14 10.29 -0.18 -14.40
CA GLU A 14 10.93 0.56 -13.32
C GLU A 14 10.93 -0.27 -12.03
N ILE A 15 12.01 -0.15 -11.26
CA ILE A 15 12.12 -0.71 -9.91
C ILE A 15 12.47 0.41 -8.94
N TRP A 16 11.65 0.59 -7.91
CA TRP A 16 11.79 1.70 -6.96
C TRP A 16 12.27 1.17 -5.61
N PHE A 17 13.28 1.83 -5.05
CA PHE A 17 13.81 1.55 -3.72
C PHE A 17 13.51 2.74 -2.81
N LEU A 18 12.86 2.47 -1.69
CA LEU A 18 12.50 3.49 -0.70
C LEU A 18 12.21 2.83 0.65
N GLU A 19 12.08 3.68 1.65
CA GLU A 19 11.58 3.34 2.98
C GLU A 19 10.45 4.32 3.35
N HIS A 20 9.49 3.86 4.14
CA HIS A 20 8.40 4.69 4.65
C HIS A 20 8.63 5.02 6.11
N PRO A 21 8.18 6.18 6.62
CA PRO A 21 7.90 6.33 8.05
C PRO A 21 6.86 5.26 8.49
N PRO A 22 6.79 4.91 9.79
CA PRO A 22 5.86 3.90 10.28
C PRO A 22 4.43 4.09 9.77
N VAL A 23 3.91 3.11 9.03
CA VAL A 23 2.57 3.14 8.45
C VAL A 23 2.01 1.73 8.30
N TYR A 24 0.73 1.56 8.62
CA TYR A 24 -0.04 0.38 8.23
C TYR A 24 -0.74 0.64 6.91
N THR A 25 -0.62 -0.29 5.97
CA THR A 25 -1.42 -0.26 4.74
C THR A 25 -2.39 -1.44 4.73
N GLN A 26 -3.65 -1.18 4.37
CA GLN A 26 -4.70 -2.18 4.30
C GLN A 26 -5.17 -2.35 2.86
N GLY A 27 -4.98 -3.54 2.30
CA GLY A 27 -5.39 -3.86 0.93
C GLY A 27 -6.89 -4.14 0.80
N LEU A 28 -7.34 -4.40 -0.43
CA LEU A 28 -8.74 -4.59 -0.81
C LEU A 28 -9.45 -5.74 -0.06
N ASN A 29 -8.71 -6.76 0.36
CA ASN A 29 -9.26 -7.89 1.14
C ASN A 29 -9.14 -7.68 2.65
N GLY A 30 -8.63 -6.52 3.09
CA GLY A 30 -8.46 -6.17 4.47
C GLY A 30 -9.78 -5.68 5.08
N ARG A 31 -10.23 -6.35 6.15
CA ARG A 31 -11.37 -5.90 6.95
C ARG A 31 -10.89 -4.98 8.06
N ARG A 32 -11.53 -3.83 8.24
CA ARG A 32 -11.17 -2.81 9.25
C ARG A 32 -11.11 -3.40 10.67
N GLU A 33 -11.94 -4.41 10.94
CA GLU A 33 -11.98 -5.17 12.20
C GLU A 33 -10.72 -5.99 12.52
N HIS A 34 -9.85 -6.26 11.54
CA HIS A 34 -8.57 -6.95 11.78
C HIS A 34 -7.44 -6.00 12.22
N VAL A 35 -7.70 -4.69 12.27
CA VAL A 35 -6.71 -3.71 12.72
C VAL A 35 -6.84 -3.52 14.22
N LEU A 36 -6.01 -4.26 14.97
CA LEU A 36 -5.99 -4.19 16.43
C LEU A 36 -5.12 -3.01 16.88
N ASP A 37 -5.75 -2.04 17.56
CA ASP A 37 -5.12 -0.90 18.25
C ASP A 37 -3.84 -0.34 17.58
N PRO A 38 -3.97 0.41 16.46
CA PRO A 38 -2.81 0.95 15.75
C PRO A 38 -2.07 2.07 16.51
N GLY A 39 -2.56 2.46 17.70
CA GLY A 39 -2.02 3.59 18.45
C GLY A 39 -2.01 4.88 17.62
N ALA A 40 -0.84 5.51 17.50
CA ALA A 40 -0.65 6.73 16.71
C ALA A 40 -0.23 6.47 15.25
N ILE A 41 0.01 5.21 14.86
CA ILE A 41 0.49 4.88 13.51
C ILE A 41 -0.68 4.96 12.53
N PRO A 42 -0.55 5.70 11.41
CA PRO A 42 -1.63 5.83 10.44
C PRO A 42 -1.94 4.49 9.77
N VAL A 43 -3.24 4.26 9.52
CA VAL A 43 -3.73 3.12 8.75
C VAL A 43 -4.32 3.65 7.45
N ILE A 44 -3.70 3.32 6.33
CA ILE A 44 -4.08 3.82 5.00
C ILE A 44 -4.67 2.67 4.17
N GLN A 45 -5.87 2.88 3.63
CA GLN A 45 -6.49 1.99 2.65
C GLN A 45 -5.80 2.16 1.29
N VAL A 46 -5.47 1.04 0.65
CA VAL A 46 -4.74 1.00 -0.62
C VAL A 46 -5.33 -0.05 -1.56
N ASP A 47 -5.06 0.11 -2.85
CA ASP A 47 -5.61 -0.70 -3.94
C ASP A 47 -4.88 -2.04 -4.17
N ARG A 48 -3.82 -2.34 -3.41
CA ARG A 48 -3.17 -3.66 -3.47
C ARG A 48 -4.09 -4.77 -2.95
N GLY A 49 -3.88 -5.98 -3.48
CA GLY A 49 -4.45 -7.19 -2.91
C GLY A 49 -3.93 -7.47 -1.48
N GLY A 50 -4.58 -8.42 -0.80
CA GLY A 50 -4.20 -8.87 0.54
C GLY A 50 -4.87 -8.11 1.70
N GLN A 51 -4.50 -8.46 2.93
CA GLN A 51 -5.02 -7.84 4.15
C GLN A 51 -4.15 -6.64 4.58
N ILE A 52 -3.78 -6.55 5.86
CA ILE A 52 -2.95 -5.48 6.44
C ILE A 52 -1.46 -5.85 6.44
N THR A 53 -0.58 -4.86 6.27
CA THR A 53 0.86 -4.98 6.52
C THR A 53 1.42 -3.68 7.10
N TYR A 54 2.55 -3.79 7.80
CA TYR A 54 3.34 -2.67 8.33
C TYR A 54 4.50 -2.33 7.39
N HIS A 55 4.85 -1.04 7.32
CA HIS A 55 6.08 -0.52 6.69
C HIS A 55 6.75 0.47 7.65
N GLY A 56 8.07 0.46 7.70
CA GLY A 56 8.89 1.32 8.57
C GLY A 56 10.29 0.78 8.76
#